data_AF-A0A3M8EFX5-F1
#
_entry.id   AF-A0A3M8EFX5-F1
#
_cell.length_a   1.000
_cell.length_b   1.000
_cell.length_c   1.000
_cell.angle_alpha   90.00
_cell.angle_beta   90.00
_cell.angle_gamma   90.00
#
_symmetry.space_group_name_H-M   'P 1'
#
loop_
_entity.id
_entity.type
_entity.pdbx_description
1 polymer ?
#
loop_
_entity_poly.entity_id
_entity_poly.type
_entity_poly.pdbx_seq_one_letter_code
_entity_poly.pdbx_strand_id
1 'polypeptide(L)'
;MFCLIILSLTFAYSQTTVKSDCDVKLDNIFKAYNLKIKYETVQYIYNAKALPKNDLFLNNSFELIRGISYFEKKQDITPEIKSGELENVEWMSKEEMDLYIERLNCTPDDAYKEYEVFLQNIQLEKEMYLKCIDMELVKGDESEYAKDEIFYSFKHPWTSLLPPKITKLDFLKVFKEYILIDEKREMPDSVRAFAFLNCGCKIPPFVSLSPTKNKKQ
;
A
#
# COMPACT_ATOMS: atom_id res chain seq x y z
N MET A 1 -12.53 66.51 -14.95
CA MET A 1 -12.79 65.28 -15.73
C MET A 1 -11.55 64.41 -15.64
N PHE A 2 -11.49 63.49 -14.66
CA PHE A 2 -10.36 62.60 -14.42
C PHE A 2 -10.90 61.16 -14.41
N CYS A 3 -10.56 60.37 -15.43
CA CYS A 3 -10.84 58.93 -15.47
C CYS A 3 -9.69 58.18 -14.80
N LEU A 4 -9.94 57.62 -13.62
CA LEU A 4 -9.08 56.61 -13.00
C LEU A 4 -9.42 55.25 -13.60
N ILE A 5 -8.51 54.73 -14.43
CA ILE A 5 -8.53 53.37 -14.93
C ILE A 5 -8.08 52.46 -13.79
N ILE A 6 -9.02 51.77 -13.14
CA ILE A 6 -8.71 50.67 -12.22
C ILE A 6 -8.43 49.44 -13.07
N LEU A 7 -7.14 49.17 -13.29
CA LEU A 7 -6.66 47.89 -13.84
C LEU A 7 -7.03 46.78 -12.85
N SER A 8 -8.11 46.06 -13.17
CA SER A 8 -8.43 44.78 -12.54
C SER A 8 -7.43 43.75 -13.07
N LEU A 9 -6.28 43.64 -12.41
CA LEU A 9 -5.37 42.52 -12.60
C LEU A 9 -6.08 41.27 -12.06
N THR A 10 -6.87 40.64 -12.90
CA THR A 10 -7.33 39.26 -12.68
C THR A 10 -6.09 38.38 -12.72
N PHE A 11 -5.57 38.04 -11.54
CA PHE A 11 -4.59 36.99 -11.36
C PHE A 11 -5.29 35.65 -11.64
N ALA A 12 -5.44 35.33 -12.93
CA ALA A 12 -5.80 33.99 -13.37
C ALA A 12 -4.58 33.09 -13.13
N TYR A 13 -4.40 32.67 -11.87
CA TYR A 13 -3.43 31.65 -11.53
C TYR A 13 -3.79 30.39 -12.32
N SER A 14 -2.81 29.84 -13.03
CA SER A 14 -2.92 28.68 -13.92
C SER A 14 -3.49 27.45 -13.20
N GLN A 15 -4.81 27.35 -13.07
CA GLN A 15 -5.49 26.21 -12.43
C GLN A 15 -5.41 24.94 -13.29
N THR A 16 -5.18 25.07 -14.60
CA THR A 16 -5.16 23.93 -15.52
C THR A 16 -3.84 23.15 -15.50
N THR A 17 -2.68 23.82 -15.37
CA THR A 17 -1.39 23.11 -15.29
C THR A 17 -1.15 22.45 -13.93
N VAL A 18 -1.63 23.06 -12.84
CA VAL A 18 -1.48 22.49 -11.48
C VAL A 18 -2.30 21.22 -11.30
N LYS A 19 -3.45 21.10 -11.98
CA LYS A 19 -4.30 19.91 -11.90
C LYS A 19 -3.61 18.69 -12.52
N SER A 20 -3.01 18.82 -13.71
CA SER A 20 -2.28 17.71 -14.34
C SER A 20 -1.05 17.27 -13.53
N ASP A 21 -0.37 18.22 -12.89
CA ASP A 21 0.82 17.90 -12.09
C ASP A 21 0.41 17.16 -10.81
N CYS A 22 -0.67 17.58 -10.14
CA CYS A 22 -1.14 16.88 -8.94
C CYS A 22 -1.68 15.49 -9.26
N ASP A 23 -2.39 15.31 -10.37
CA ASP A 23 -2.88 13.99 -10.78
C ASP A 23 -1.70 12.99 -10.90
N VAL A 24 -0.59 13.39 -11.55
CA VAL A 24 0.62 12.57 -11.67
C VAL A 24 1.26 12.27 -10.30
N LYS A 25 1.29 13.26 -9.39
CA LYS A 25 1.85 13.06 -8.05
C LYS A 25 0.98 12.11 -7.22
N LEU A 26 -0.34 12.24 -7.28
CA LEU A 26 -1.25 11.32 -6.60
C LEU A 26 -1.13 9.90 -7.16
N ASP A 27 -1.03 9.74 -8.49
CA ASP A 27 -0.79 8.45 -9.12
C ASP A 27 0.54 7.81 -8.66
N ASN A 28 1.60 8.61 -8.52
CA ASN A 28 2.87 8.12 -7.99
C ASN A 28 2.75 7.62 -6.54
N ILE A 29 1.88 8.19 -5.70
CA ILE A 29 1.63 7.68 -4.35
C ILE A 29 1.04 6.26 -4.41
N PHE A 30 0.09 6.00 -5.30
CA PHE A 30 -0.47 4.66 -5.49
C PHE A 30 0.52 3.70 -6.15
N LYS A 31 1.43 4.20 -6.99
CA LYS A 31 2.57 3.40 -7.47
C LYS A 31 3.49 2.97 -6.33
N ALA A 32 3.77 3.84 -5.37
CA ALA A 32 4.56 3.47 -4.18
C ALA A 32 3.88 2.37 -3.35
N TYR A 33 2.55 2.42 -3.22
CA TYR A 33 1.75 1.35 -2.62
C TYR A 33 1.90 0.02 -3.37
N ASN A 34 1.78 0.02 -4.70
CA ASN A 34 1.94 -1.20 -5.50
C ASN A 34 3.35 -1.78 -5.39
N LEU A 35 4.40 -0.93 -5.35
CA LEU A 35 5.77 -1.38 -5.14
C LEU A 35 5.97 -2.00 -3.75
N LYS A 36 5.29 -1.48 -2.72
CA LYS A 36 5.31 -2.06 -1.37
C LYS A 36 4.66 -3.44 -1.34
N ILE A 37 3.50 -3.61 -1.99
CA ILE A 37 2.83 -4.92 -2.13
C ILE A 37 3.76 -5.90 -2.83
N LYS A 38 4.39 -5.48 -3.93
CA LYS A 38 5.36 -6.30 -4.66
C LYS A 38 6.47 -6.79 -3.76
N TYR A 39 7.12 -5.87 -3.04
CA TYR A 39 8.19 -6.22 -2.10
C TYR A 39 7.71 -7.23 -1.06
N GLU A 40 6.60 -6.98 -0.37
CA GLU A 40 6.14 -7.86 0.70
C GLU A 40 5.67 -9.23 0.21
N THR A 41 5.08 -9.28 -0.99
CA THR A 41 4.66 -10.53 -1.61
C THR A 41 5.87 -11.37 -2.00
N VAL A 42 6.86 -10.77 -2.65
CA VAL A 42 8.11 -11.46 -3.00
C VAL A 42 8.81 -11.94 -1.71
N GLN A 43 8.90 -11.08 -0.69
CA GLN A 43 9.48 -11.45 0.59
C GLN A 43 8.73 -12.61 1.27
N TYR A 44 7.40 -12.60 1.24
CA TYR A 44 6.61 -13.68 1.81
C TYR A 44 6.90 -15.00 1.10
N ILE A 45 6.82 -15.02 -0.23
CA ILE A 45 7.00 -16.23 -1.04
C ILE A 45 8.39 -16.83 -0.84
N TYR A 46 9.43 -16.00 -0.86
CA TYR A 46 10.81 -16.45 -0.65
C TYR A 46 11.07 -17.05 0.75
N ASN A 47 10.31 -16.63 1.77
CA ASN A 47 10.46 -17.12 3.14
C ASN A 47 9.48 -18.24 3.50
N ALA A 48 8.50 -18.53 2.64
CA ALA A 48 7.50 -19.55 2.87
C ALA A 48 8.10 -20.96 2.70
N LYS A 49 7.71 -21.88 3.59
CA LYS A 49 8.00 -23.31 3.42
C LYS A 49 6.92 -24.04 2.63
N ALA A 50 5.73 -23.44 2.57
CA ALA A 50 4.57 -23.85 1.79
C ALA A 50 3.65 -22.63 1.66
N LEU A 51 2.89 -22.53 0.56
CA LEU A 51 1.90 -21.48 0.33
C LEU A 51 0.49 -22.09 0.31
N PRO A 52 -0.52 -21.46 0.93
CA PRO A 52 -1.87 -21.99 0.89
C PRO A 52 -2.45 -21.84 -0.51
N LYS A 53 -3.16 -22.86 -0.99
CA LYS A 53 -4.00 -22.74 -2.18
C LYS A 53 -5.20 -21.85 -1.83
N ASN A 54 -5.50 -20.91 -2.72
CA ASN A 54 -6.61 -19.95 -2.61
C ASN A 54 -6.45 -18.86 -1.54
N ASP A 55 -5.22 -18.50 -1.18
CA ASP A 55 -4.97 -17.35 -0.30
C ASP A 55 -5.40 -16.04 -0.99
N LEU A 56 -6.36 -15.33 -0.39
CA LEU A 56 -6.93 -14.10 -0.96
C LEU A 56 -5.89 -12.98 -1.13
N PHE A 57 -4.93 -12.87 -0.21
CA PHE A 57 -3.87 -11.87 -0.30
C PHE A 57 -2.94 -12.20 -1.45
N LEU A 58 -2.48 -13.45 -1.55
CA LEU A 58 -1.67 -13.90 -2.68
C LEU A 58 -2.39 -13.69 -4.00
N ASN A 59 -3.67 -14.08 -4.09
CA ASN A 59 -4.49 -13.87 -5.29
C ASN A 59 -4.52 -12.39 -5.70
N ASN A 60 -4.81 -11.49 -4.77
CA ASN A 60 -4.85 -10.04 -5.04
C ASN A 60 -3.46 -9.49 -5.41
N SER A 61 -2.41 -9.93 -4.71
CA SER A 61 -1.05 -9.50 -4.98
C SER A 61 -0.54 -9.98 -6.35
N PHE A 62 -0.95 -11.16 -6.79
CA PHE A 62 -0.54 -11.73 -8.06
C PHE A 62 -1.13 -11.03 -9.28
N GLU A 63 -2.38 -10.59 -9.19
CA GLU A 63 -2.97 -9.73 -10.22
C GLU A 63 -2.17 -8.42 -10.38
N LEU A 64 -1.65 -7.87 -9.29
CA LEU A 64 -0.94 -6.58 -9.26
C LEU A 64 0.53 -6.66 -9.73
N ILE A 65 1.24 -7.75 -9.44
CA ILE A 65 2.72 -7.76 -9.54
C ILE A 65 3.23 -7.95 -10.97
N ARG A 66 2.62 -8.82 -11.77
CA ARG A 66 3.02 -9.07 -13.18
C ARG A 66 1.90 -9.67 -14.05
N GLY A 67 0.64 -9.62 -13.61
CA GLY A 67 -0.46 -10.34 -14.30
C GLY A 67 -0.26 -11.86 -14.34
N ILE A 68 0.54 -12.40 -13.40
CA ILE A 68 0.71 -13.85 -13.25
C ILE A 68 -0.57 -14.33 -12.59
N SER A 69 -1.52 -14.83 -13.39
CA SER A 69 -2.73 -15.44 -12.83
C SER A 69 -2.31 -16.62 -11.97
N TYR A 70 -2.75 -16.62 -10.70
CA TYR A 70 -2.39 -17.63 -9.70
C TYR A 70 -2.57 -19.05 -10.21
N PHE A 71 -3.60 -19.26 -11.02
CA PHE A 71 -3.74 -20.36 -11.95
C PHE A 71 -4.51 -19.81 -13.13
N GLU A 72 -3.98 -19.90 -14.35
CA GLU A 72 -4.81 -19.70 -15.54
C GLU A 72 -6.01 -20.66 -15.45
N LYS A 73 -7.16 -20.11 -15.05
CA LYS A 73 -8.50 -20.71 -14.93
C LYS A 73 -8.54 -22.23 -14.89
N LYS A 74 -8.68 -22.82 -13.70
CA LYS A 74 -9.51 -24.03 -13.56
C LYS A 74 -10.88 -23.63 -13.04
N GLN A 75 -11.87 -23.83 -13.92
CA GLN A 75 -13.30 -23.71 -13.62
C GLN A 75 -13.70 -24.65 -12.48
N ASP A 76 -14.72 -24.17 -11.76
CA ASP A 76 -15.69 -24.87 -10.92
C ASP A 76 -15.14 -25.68 -9.76
N ILE A 77 -15.39 -25.20 -8.54
CA ILE A 77 -16.41 -25.75 -7.62
C ILE A 77 -16.61 -24.70 -6.52
N THR A 78 -17.83 -24.20 -6.36
CA THR A 78 -18.26 -23.50 -5.14
C THR A 78 -18.90 -24.54 -4.22
N PRO A 79 -18.33 -24.89 -3.06
CA PRO A 79 -19.11 -25.45 -1.98
C PRO A 79 -19.64 -24.31 -1.12
N GLU A 80 -20.95 -24.31 -0.85
CA GLU A 80 -21.51 -23.52 0.25
C GLU A 80 -20.88 -24.00 1.56
N ILE A 81 -19.97 -23.19 2.12
CA ILE A 81 -19.25 -23.52 3.35
C ILE A 81 -20.17 -23.26 4.55
N LYS A 82 -20.48 -24.33 5.30
CA LYS A 82 -21.06 -24.24 6.64
C LYS A 82 -19.96 -23.82 7.62
N SER A 83 -20.22 -22.77 8.38
CA SER A 83 -19.34 -22.26 9.44
C SER A 83 -19.02 -23.37 10.47
N GLY A 84 -17.74 -23.74 10.62
CA GLY A 84 -17.26 -24.54 11.77
C GLY A 84 -16.19 -25.60 11.50
N GLU A 85 -15.96 -26.05 10.25
CA GLU A 85 -14.88 -27.00 9.94
C GLU A 85 -13.61 -26.25 9.52
N LEU A 86 -12.49 -26.50 10.22
CA LEU A 86 -11.17 -26.10 9.73
C LEU A 86 -10.88 -26.93 8.47
N GLU A 87 -11.06 -26.33 7.30
CA GLU A 87 -10.66 -26.96 6.04
C GLU A 87 -9.18 -27.35 6.08
N ASN A 88 -8.87 -28.51 5.52
CA ASN A 88 -7.52 -28.77 5.03
C ASN A 88 -7.28 -27.79 3.87
N VAL A 89 -6.77 -26.60 4.19
CA VAL A 89 -6.27 -25.66 3.19
C VAL A 89 -5.18 -26.42 2.44
N GLU A 90 -5.44 -26.75 1.17
CA GLU A 90 -4.49 -27.50 0.36
C GLU A 90 -3.24 -26.63 0.19
N TRP A 91 -2.04 -27.17 0.45
CA TRP A 91 -0.80 -26.41 0.36
C TRP A 91 -0.10 -26.69 -0.98
N MET A 92 0.58 -25.68 -1.52
CA MET A 92 1.40 -25.78 -2.73
C MET A 92 2.59 -26.72 -2.48
N SER A 93 2.92 -27.56 -3.47
CA SER A 93 4.13 -28.40 -3.40
C SER A 93 5.40 -27.53 -3.47
N LYS A 94 6.54 -28.09 -3.08
CA LYS A 94 7.81 -27.36 -3.15
C LYS A 94 8.17 -27.00 -4.60
N GLU A 95 7.93 -27.92 -5.53
CA GLU A 95 8.21 -27.74 -6.96
C GLU A 95 7.37 -26.63 -7.58
N GLU A 96 6.07 -26.55 -7.22
CA GLU A 96 5.18 -25.48 -7.68
C GLU A 96 5.65 -24.09 -7.18
N MET A 97 6.13 -24.02 -5.94
CA MET A 97 6.65 -22.79 -5.34
C MET A 97 7.98 -22.37 -5.96
N ASP A 98 8.90 -23.31 -6.22
CA ASP A 98 10.19 -23.03 -6.86
C ASP A 98 9.97 -22.49 -8.29
N LEU A 99 9.05 -23.09 -9.07
CA LEU A 99 8.67 -22.60 -10.41
C LEU A 99 8.09 -21.18 -10.34
N TYR A 100 7.31 -20.90 -9.30
CA TYR A 100 6.72 -19.58 -9.10
C TYR A 100 7.79 -18.51 -8.84
N ILE A 101 8.75 -18.82 -7.97
CA ILE A 101 9.90 -17.96 -7.67
C ILE A 101 10.72 -17.68 -8.93
N GLU A 102 10.94 -18.69 -9.78
CA GLU A 102 11.63 -18.50 -11.06
C GLU A 102 10.89 -17.51 -11.98
N ARG A 103 9.56 -17.65 -12.10
CA ARG A 103 8.71 -16.76 -12.92
C ARG A 103 8.64 -15.33 -12.38
N LEU A 104 8.68 -15.15 -11.06
CA LEU A 104 8.75 -13.83 -10.45
C LEU A 104 9.97 -13.05 -10.93
N ASN A 105 11.06 -13.73 -11.30
CA ASN A 105 12.28 -13.14 -11.87
C ASN A 105 12.64 -11.81 -11.19
N CYS A 106 12.66 -11.82 -9.86
CA CYS A 106 13.12 -10.76 -8.96
C CYS A 106 13.32 -11.33 -7.56
N THR A 107 14.37 -10.88 -6.87
CA THR A 107 14.61 -11.25 -5.46
C THR A 107 13.90 -10.27 -4.51
N PRO A 108 13.74 -10.62 -3.21
CA PRO A 108 13.23 -9.68 -2.21
C PRO A 108 14.05 -8.39 -2.14
N ASP A 109 15.38 -8.49 -2.26
CA ASP A 109 16.29 -7.33 -2.23
C ASP A 109 16.10 -6.42 -3.46
N ASP A 110 15.88 -7.00 -4.64
CA ASP A 110 15.59 -6.23 -5.85
C ASP A 110 14.28 -5.44 -5.70
N ALA A 111 13.23 -6.11 -5.22
CA ALA A 111 11.92 -5.50 -5.02
C ALA A 111 11.96 -4.42 -3.93
N TYR A 112 12.72 -4.65 -2.85
CA TYR A 112 12.94 -3.66 -1.80
C TYR A 112 13.67 -2.43 -2.33
N LYS A 113 14.76 -2.64 -3.07
CA LYS A 113 15.56 -1.54 -3.64
C LYS A 113 14.75 -0.69 -4.60
N GLU A 114 13.92 -1.31 -5.45
CA GLU A 114 13.01 -0.59 -6.34
C GLU A 114 12.03 0.29 -5.56
N TYR A 115 11.41 -0.26 -4.51
CA TYR A 115 10.50 0.46 -3.62
C TYR A 115 11.20 1.62 -2.89
N GLU A 116 12.38 1.36 -2.32
CA GLU A 116 13.15 2.35 -1.56
C GLU A 116 13.59 3.53 -2.44
N VAL A 117 14.17 3.25 -3.60
CA VAL A 117 14.59 4.30 -4.57
C VAL A 117 13.39 5.14 -5.00
N PHE A 118 12.24 4.50 -5.24
CA PHE A 118 11.04 5.22 -5.64
C PHE A 118 10.53 6.15 -4.52
N LEU A 119 10.53 5.69 -3.26
CA LEU A 119 10.18 6.54 -2.13
C LEU A 119 11.16 7.69 -1.94
N GLN A 120 12.46 7.46 -2.09
CA GLN A 120 13.48 8.51 -2.02
C GLN A 120 13.22 9.61 -3.06
N ASN A 121 12.81 9.25 -4.29
CA ASN A 121 12.45 10.23 -5.31
C ASN A 121 11.22 11.06 -4.93
N ILE A 122 10.18 10.44 -4.39
CA ILE A 122 9.01 11.16 -3.85
C ILE A 122 9.45 12.16 -2.78
N GLN A 123 10.38 11.77 -1.92
CA GLN A 123 10.87 12.61 -0.81
C GLN A 123 11.64 13.84 -1.28
N LEU A 124 12.41 13.75 -2.37
CA LEU A 124 13.11 14.91 -2.95
C LEU A 124 12.12 16.00 -3.39
N GLU A 125 10.89 15.60 -3.71
CA GLU A 125 9.80 16.46 -4.16
C GLU A 125 8.72 16.67 -3.07
N LYS A 126 9.05 16.39 -1.80
CA LYS A 126 8.12 16.32 -0.66
C LYS A 126 7.08 17.44 -0.63
N GLU A 127 7.50 18.69 -0.76
CA GLU A 127 6.59 19.86 -0.63
C GLU A 127 5.52 19.88 -1.74
N MET A 128 5.84 19.41 -2.94
CA MET A 128 4.87 19.31 -4.03
C MET A 128 3.85 18.20 -3.77
N TYR A 129 4.30 17.04 -3.28
CA TYR A 129 3.41 15.95 -2.88
C TYR A 129 2.50 16.36 -1.72
N LEU A 130 3.04 17.01 -0.68
CA LEU A 130 2.26 17.53 0.44
C LEU A 130 1.13 18.46 -0.03
N LYS A 131 1.45 19.42 -0.91
CA LYS A 131 0.45 20.35 -1.45
C LYS A 131 -0.66 19.62 -2.21
N CYS A 132 -0.32 18.66 -3.06
CA CYS A 132 -1.32 17.91 -3.82
C CYS A 132 -2.19 17.02 -2.93
N ILE A 133 -1.60 16.38 -1.91
CA ILE A 133 -2.38 15.61 -0.92
C ILE A 133 -3.31 16.54 -0.15
N ASP A 134 -2.84 17.69 0.34
CA ASP A 134 -3.66 18.62 1.10
C ASP A 134 -4.85 19.15 0.29
N MET A 135 -4.62 19.47 -0.98
CA MET A 135 -5.71 19.85 -1.90
C MET A 135 -6.74 18.74 -2.08
N GLU A 136 -6.32 17.47 -2.10
CA GLU A 136 -7.22 16.33 -2.23
C GLU A 136 -7.98 16.04 -0.94
N LEU A 137 -7.30 16.08 0.21
CA LEU A 137 -7.89 15.83 1.52
C LEU A 137 -8.97 16.86 1.88
N VAL A 138 -8.83 18.11 1.46
CA VAL A 138 -9.84 19.16 1.69
C VAL A 138 -11.17 18.85 1.01
N LYS A 139 -11.18 18.08 -0.08
CA LYS A 139 -12.42 17.67 -0.76
C LYS A 139 -13.25 16.69 0.06
N GLY A 140 -12.63 15.98 1.02
CA GLY A 140 -13.32 15.00 1.85
C GLY A 140 -14.09 13.97 1.02
N ASP A 141 -15.37 13.77 1.35
CA ASP A 141 -16.25 12.80 0.69
C ASP A 141 -16.54 13.11 -0.79
N GLU A 142 -16.28 14.35 -1.24
CA GLU A 142 -16.42 14.74 -2.65
C GLU A 142 -15.25 14.26 -3.52
N SER A 143 -14.14 13.84 -2.90
CA SER A 143 -12.98 13.29 -3.61
C SER A 143 -13.32 12.02 -4.38
N GLU A 144 -12.76 11.87 -5.58
CA GLU A 144 -12.84 10.60 -6.32
C GLU A 144 -12.11 9.48 -5.57
N TYR A 145 -11.07 9.80 -4.81
CA TYR A 145 -10.32 8.85 -3.99
C TYR A 145 -11.08 8.40 -2.73
N ALA A 146 -12.17 9.07 -2.36
CA ALA A 146 -13.05 8.61 -1.27
C ALA A 146 -13.94 7.43 -1.69
N LYS A 147 -14.11 7.19 -2.99
CA LYS A 147 -15.04 6.20 -3.55
C LYS A 147 -14.39 4.83 -3.80
N ASP A 148 -13.07 4.81 -3.96
CA ASP A 148 -12.30 3.61 -4.26
C ASP A 148 -11.59 3.07 -3.01
N GLU A 149 -11.66 1.76 -2.80
CA GLU A 149 -10.95 1.07 -1.73
C GLU A 149 -9.67 0.38 -2.24
N ILE A 150 -8.67 0.28 -1.36
CA ILE A 150 -7.45 -0.51 -1.58
C ILE A 150 -7.25 -1.53 -0.47
N PHE A 151 -6.55 -2.62 -0.78
CA PHE A 151 -6.24 -3.67 0.18
C PHE A 151 -4.99 -3.33 1.02
N TYR A 152 -5.18 -2.84 2.23
CA TYR A 152 -4.11 -2.43 3.12
C TYR A 152 -3.78 -3.51 4.15
N SER A 153 -2.88 -4.42 3.79
CA SER A 153 -2.37 -5.47 4.68
C SER A 153 -0.86 -5.62 4.51
N PHE A 154 -0.11 -4.83 5.28
CA PHE A 154 1.35 -4.93 5.31
C PHE A 154 1.84 -5.69 6.56
N LYS A 155 2.91 -6.50 6.40
CA LYS A 155 3.58 -7.36 7.43
C LYS A 155 2.87 -8.64 7.91
N HIS A 156 2.46 -9.48 6.96
CA HIS A 156 2.19 -10.93 7.13
C HIS A 156 0.93 -11.30 7.97
N PRO A 157 0.36 -12.53 7.84
CA PRO A 157 -1.07 -12.77 7.75
C PRO A 157 -1.58 -13.48 9.03
N TRP A 158 -2.86 -13.79 9.11
CA TRP A 158 -3.47 -14.71 10.09
C TRP A 158 -3.96 -14.17 11.43
N THR A 159 -4.03 -12.86 11.71
CA THR A 159 -4.77 -12.40 12.91
C THR A 159 -5.50 -11.07 12.80
N SER A 160 -5.49 -10.36 11.66
CA SER A 160 -6.28 -9.12 11.60
C SER A 160 -7.76 -9.45 11.45
N LEU A 161 -8.49 -9.33 12.56
CA LEU A 161 -9.96 -9.31 12.62
C LEU A 161 -10.57 -8.10 11.89
N LEU A 162 -9.75 -7.13 11.48
CA LEU A 162 -10.18 -5.93 10.78
C LEU A 162 -10.11 -6.15 9.27
N PRO A 163 -11.16 -5.72 8.51
CA PRO A 163 -11.14 -5.80 7.06
C PRO A 163 -9.92 -5.01 6.56
N PRO A 164 -9.05 -5.60 5.74
CA PRO A 164 -7.80 -4.97 5.30
C PRO A 164 -8.08 -3.98 4.17
N LYS A 165 -9.09 -3.11 4.33
CA LYS A 165 -9.50 -2.16 3.30
C LYS A 165 -9.59 -0.76 3.89
N ILE A 166 -9.01 0.18 3.17
CA ILE A 166 -9.12 1.62 3.43
C ILE A 166 -9.44 2.31 2.11
N THR A 167 -10.05 3.50 2.15
CA THR A 167 -10.24 4.28 0.93
C THR A 167 -8.89 4.76 0.40
N LYS A 168 -8.80 5.05 -0.91
CA LYS A 168 -7.62 5.71 -1.48
C LYS A 168 -7.36 7.07 -0.80
N LEU A 169 -8.40 7.79 -0.40
CA LEU A 169 -8.26 9.05 0.35
C LEU A 169 -7.64 8.82 1.73
N ASP A 170 -8.05 7.77 2.45
CA ASP A 170 -7.42 7.39 3.72
C ASP A 170 -5.96 6.98 3.55
N PHE A 171 -5.65 6.28 2.45
CA PHE A 171 -4.26 5.98 2.11
C PHE A 171 -3.43 7.26 1.91
N LEU A 172 -3.97 8.31 1.27
CA LEU A 172 -3.27 9.59 1.15
C LEU A 172 -2.98 10.22 2.52
N LYS A 173 -3.91 10.11 3.49
CA LYS A 173 -3.68 10.56 4.88
C LYS A 173 -2.53 9.79 5.52
N VAL A 174 -2.54 8.46 5.41
CA VAL A 174 -1.50 7.58 5.94
C VAL A 174 -0.14 7.88 5.29
N PHE A 175 -0.10 8.03 3.96
CA PHE A 175 1.11 8.32 3.21
C PHE A 175 1.72 9.65 3.61
N LYS A 176 0.89 10.71 3.68
CA LYS A 176 1.31 12.02 4.17
C LYS A 176 1.99 11.91 5.53
N GLU A 177 1.34 11.25 6.47
CA GLU A 177 1.81 11.20 7.85
C GLU A 177 3.10 10.37 8.00
N TYR A 178 3.12 9.16 7.45
CA TYR A 178 4.19 8.20 7.72
C TYR A 178 5.34 8.22 6.73
N ILE A 179 5.12 8.68 5.49
CA ILE A 179 6.17 8.75 4.48
C ILE A 179 6.70 10.18 4.39
N LEU A 180 5.84 11.19 4.29
CA LEU A 180 6.28 12.57 4.04
C LEU A 180 6.64 13.32 5.32
N ILE A 181 5.92 13.09 6.43
CA ILE A 181 6.09 13.83 7.69
C ILE A 181 7.01 13.11 8.68
N ASP A 182 6.77 11.82 8.94
CA ASP A 182 7.54 11.04 9.93
C ASP A 182 9.03 10.95 9.56
N GLU A 183 9.91 10.99 10.55
CA GLU A 183 11.35 10.84 10.39
C GLU A 183 11.74 9.42 9.97
N LYS A 184 10.98 8.41 10.43
CA LYS A 184 11.24 7.00 10.11
C LYS A 184 10.89 6.63 8.67
N ARG A 185 9.96 7.38 8.05
CA ARG A 185 9.60 7.26 6.62
C ARG A 185 9.21 5.85 6.20
N GLU A 186 8.59 5.11 7.12
CA GLU A 186 8.20 3.71 6.92
C GLU A 186 6.68 3.61 6.81
N MET A 187 6.20 2.94 5.77
CA MET A 187 4.78 2.62 5.63
C MET A 187 4.32 1.77 6.84
N PRO A 188 3.28 2.19 7.57
CA PRO A 188 2.81 1.44 8.73
C PRO A 188 2.22 0.08 8.32
N ASP A 189 2.20 -0.86 9.26
CA ASP A 189 1.35 -2.04 9.16
C ASP A 189 -0.14 -1.66 9.30
N SER A 190 -1.04 -2.61 9.03
CA SER A 190 -2.49 -2.38 9.06
C SER A 190 -2.96 -1.87 10.42
N VAL A 191 -2.47 -2.45 11.52
CA VAL A 191 -2.86 -2.06 12.88
C VAL A 191 -2.51 -0.59 13.15
N ARG A 192 -1.27 -0.19 12.81
CA ARG A 192 -0.81 1.19 12.95
C ARG A 192 -1.60 2.15 12.06
N ALA A 193 -1.87 1.78 10.81
CA ALA A 193 -2.66 2.59 9.91
C ALA A 193 -4.09 2.79 10.43
N PHE A 194 -4.76 1.72 10.89
CA PHE A 194 -6.09 1.80 11.48
C PHE A 194 -6.14 2.63 12.76
N ALA A 195 -5.16 2.51 13.64
CA ALA A 195 -5.09 3.33 14.85
C ALA A 195 -4.93 4.83 14.50
N PHE A 196 -4.09 5.14 13.50
CA PHE A 196 -3.93 6.50 13.02
C PHE A 196 -5.23 7.06 12.41
N LEU A 197 -5.89 6.30 11.54
CA LEU A 197 -7.12 6.75 10.88
C LEU A 197 -8.29 6.95 11.86
N ASN A 198 -8.40 6.13 12.92
CA ASN A 198 -9.51 6.20 13.86
C ASN A 198 -9.32 7.23 14.98
N CYS A 199 -8.11 7.43 15.49
CA CYS A 199 -7.87 8.32 16.64
C CYS A 199 -6.67 9.26 16.49
N GLY A 200 -6.03 9.32 15.33
CA GLY A 200 -4.79 10.08 15.13
C GLY A 200 -3.58 9.48 15.87
N CYS A 201 -3.71 8.27 16.41
CA CYS A 201 -2.74 7.68 17.32
C CYS A 201 -1.56 7.07 16.54
N LYS A 202 -0.34 7.54 16.80
CA LYS A 202 0.89 6.92 16.28
C LYS A 202 1.39 5.83 17.21
N ILE A 203 1.07 4.58 16.88
CA ILE A 203 1.60 3.42 17.60
C ILE A 203 3.03 3.12 17.09
N PRO A 204 4.01 2.92 18.00
CA PRO A 204 5.35 2.51 17.60
C PRO A 204 5.33 1.15 16.90
N PRO A 205 6.29 0.85 16.02
CA PRO A 205 6.40 -0.49 15.42
C PRO A 205 6.52 -1.54 16.53
N PHE A 206 5.78 -2.65 16.39
CA PHE A 206 5.96 -3.81 17.25
C PHE A 206 7.37 -4.36 17.01
N VAL A 207 8.34 -3.91 17.80
CA VAL A 207 9.61 -4.61 17.93
C VAL A 207 9.24 -5.94 18.57
N SER A 208 9.53 -7.06 17.91
CA SER A 208 9.39 -8.37 18.54
C SER A 208 10.05 -8.27 19.91
N LEU A 209 9.29 -8.44 20.99
CA LEU A 209 9.82 -8.76 22.30
C LEU A 209 10.40 -10.19 22.19
N SER A 210 11.43 -10.35 21.36
CA SER A 210 12.32 -11.49 21.45
C SER A 210 12.98 -11.34 22.82
N PRO A 211 12.83 -12.31 23.74
CA PRO A 211 13.47 -12.20 25.03
C PRO A 211 14.97 -12.09 24.77
N THR A 212 15.54 -10.94 25.09
CA THR A 212 16.98 -10.78 25.21
C THR A 212 17.42 -11.92 26.11
N LYS A 213 18.12 -12.91 25.54
CA LYS A 213 18.80 -13.94 26.32
C LYS A 213 19.69 -13.17 27.28
N ASN A 214 19.28 -13.07 28.54
CA ASN A 214 20.13 -12.62 29.62
C ASN A 214 21.36 -13.53 29.56
N LYS A 215 22.49 -12.95 29.13
CA LYS A 215 23.80 -13.55 29.38
C LYS A 215 23.90 -13.67 30.89
N LYS A 216 23.78 -14.90 31.39
CA LYS A 216 24.17 -15.22 32.75
C LYS A 216 25.64 -14.83 32.89
N GLN A 217 25.90 -13.94 33.84
CA GLN A 217 27.19 -13.83 34.52
C GLN A 217 27.47 -15.12 35.29
#